data_AF-I0GSK2-F1
#
_entry.id   AF-I0GSK2-F1
#
_cell.length_a   1.000
_cell.length_b   1.000
_cell.length_c   1.000
_cell.angle_alpha   90.00
_cell.angle_beta   90.00
_cell.angle_gamma   90.00
#
_symmetry.space_group_name_H-M   'P 1'
#
loop_
_entity.id
_entity.type
_entity.pdbx_description
1 polymer ?
#
loop_
_entity_poly.entity_id
_entity_poly.type
_entity_poly.pdbx_seq_one_letter_code
_entity_poly.pdbx_strand_id
1 'polypeptide(L)'
;MVSVVLLFLLFIMLFLGRGLFRLARQEAENIEQYRLEMQLRLAAEGATENLWMRLTSYETQLDALQEGGKISLEQGKAGDIATYTYAVVSKGKLYLVVTAFRRESALEKLLEPHVKLKTEVKKIIDEKGKTDYKWMGWTD
;
A
#
# COMPACT_ATOMS: atom_id res chain seq x y z
N MET A 1 -15.23 -58.54 -10.59
CA MET A 1 -14.66 -57.37 -11.32
C MET A 1 -15.33 -56.04 -10.97
N VAL A 2 -16.65 -55.97 -10.77
CA VAL A 2 -17.38 -54.72 -10.42
C VAL A 2 -16.86 -54.04 -9.13
N SER A 3 -16.45 -54.81 -8.12
CA SER A 3 -15.93 -54.30 -6.83
C SER A 3 -14.63 -53.49 -6.96
N VAL A 4 -13.71 -53.91 -7.84
CA VAL A 4 -12.43 -53.20 -8.03
C VAL A 4 -12.64 -51.86 -8.75
N VAL A 5 -13.56 -51.81 -9.70
CA VAL A 5 -13.92 -50.58 -10.42
C VAL A 5 -14.56 -49.55 -9.47
N LEU A 6 -15.45 -49.99 -8.59
CA LEU A 6 -16.06 -49.13 -7.57
C LEU A 6 -15.02 -48.58 -6.58
N LEU A 7 -14.04 -49.40 -6.18
CA LEU A 7 -12.95 -48.97 -5.30
C LEU A 7 -12.08 -47.90 -5.98
N PHE A 8 -11.75 -48.07 -7.26
CA PHE A 8 -11.00 -47.07 -8.03
C PHE A 8 -11.77 -45.74 -8.19
N LEU A 9 -13.08 -45.80 -8.45
CA LEU A 9 -13.93 -44.60 -8.51
C LEU A 9 -13.99 -43.88 -7.16
N LEU A 10 -14.08 -44.62 -6.06
CA LEU A 10 -14.03 -44.05 -4.70
C LEU A 10 -12.70 -43.31 -4.46
N PHE A 11 -11.57 -43.92 -4.84
CA PHE A 11 -10.26 -43.26 -4.74
C PHE A 11 -10.20 -41.98 -5.58
N ILE A 12 -10.66 -42.01 -6.83
CA ILE A 12 -10.70 -40.84 -7.70
C ILE A 12 -11.54 -39.71 -7.06
N MET A 13 -12.72 -40.03 -6.52
CA MET A 13 -13.56 -39.05 -5.83
C MET A 13 -12.89 -38.48 -4.57
N LEU A 14 -12.18 -39.30 -3.79
CA LEU A 14 -11.43 -38.83 -2.62
C LEU A 14 -10.27 -37.90 -3.01
N PHE A 15 -9.53 -38.23 -4.08
CA PHE A 15 -8.45 -37.40 -4.60
C PHE A 15 -8.98 -36.07 -5.17
N LEU A 16 -10.07 -36.11 -5.93
CA LEU A 16 -10.74 -34.90 -6.45
C LEU A 16 -11.29 -34.03 -5.32
N GLY A 17 -11.95 -34.63 -4.32
CA GLY A 17 -12.45 -33.92 -3.14
C GLY A 17 -11.32 -33.21 -2.39
N ARG A 18 -10.20 -33.91 -2.13
CA ARG A 18 -9.02 -33.30 -1.49
C ARG A 18 -8.38 -32.20 -2.34
N GLY A 19 -8.41 -32.33 -3.66
CA GLY A 19 -7.98 -31.30 -4.60
C GLY A 19 -8.86 -30.04 -4.53
N LEU A 20 -10.18 -30.21 -4.53
CA LEU A 20 -11.14 -29.11 -4.40
C LEU A 20 -10.99 -28.37 -3.07
N PHE A 21 -10.82 -29.09 -1.95
CA PHE A 21 -10.56 -28.47 -0.65
C PHE A 21 -9.27 -27.64 -0.62
N ARG A 22 -8.21 -28.09 -1.31
CA ARG A 22 -6.95 -27.34 -1.42
C ARG A 22 -7.14 -26.06 -2.24
N LEU A 23 -7.84 -26.13 -3.37
CA LEU A 23 -8.14 -24.97 -4.20
C LEU A 23 -8.97 -23.95 -3.43
N ALA A 24 -10.04 -24.39 -2.76
CA ALA A 24 -10.89 -23.50 -1.94
C ALA A 24 -10.09 -22.81 -0.83
N ARG A 25 -9.16 -23.52 -0.19
CA ARG A 25 -8.28 -22.93 0.82
C ARG A 25 -7.32 -21.90 0.22
N GLN A 26 -6.72 -22.21 -0.92
CA GLN A 26 -5.81 -21.31 -1.61
C GLN A 26 -6.52 -20.04 -2.09
N GLU A 27 -7.75 -20.16 -2.59
CA GLU A 27 -8.57 -19.00 -2.94
C GLU A 27 -8.93 -18.15 -1.73
N ALA A 28 -9.28 -18.76 -0.59
CA ALA A 28 -9.52 -18.03 0.64
C ALA A 28 -8.29 -17.25 1.12
N GLU A 29 -7.11 -17.89 1.11
CA GLU A 29 -5.83 -17.24 1.47
C GLU A 29 -5.50 -16.08 0.50
N ASN A 30 -5.73 -16.27 -0.81
CA ASN A 30 -5.55 -15.20 -1.80
C ASN A 30 -6.51 -14.02 -1.60
N ILE A 31 -7.78 -14.30 -1.28
CA ILE A 31 -8.79 -13.26 -1.00
C ILE A 31 -8.41 -12.46 0.24
N GLU A 32 -7.92 -13.13 1.29
CA GLU A 32 -7.44 -12.46 2.50
C GLU A 32 -6.23 -11.57 2.22
N GLN A 33 -5.25 -12.05 1.47
CA GLN A 33 -4.09 -11.26 1.07
C GLN A 33 -4.49 -10.05 0.22
N TYR A 34 -5.36 -10.26 -0.77
CA TYR A 34 -5.87 -9.17 -1.61
C TYR A 34 -6.63 -8.12 -0.79
N ARG A 35 -7.46 -8.55 0.16
CA ARG A 35 -8.17 -7.65 1.05
C ARG A 35 -7.22 -6.84 1.91
N LEU A 36 -6.17 -7.46 2.45
CA LEU A 36 -5.15 -6.76 3.24
C LEU A 36 -4.39 -5.74 2.40
N GLU A 37 -3.96 -6.12 1.19
CA GLU A 37 -3.28 -5.20 0.26
C GLU A 37 -4.16 -4.00 -0.08
N MET A 38 -5.44 -4.24 -0.36
CA MET A 38 -6.41 -3.18 -0.65
C MET A 38 -6.60 -2.25 0.55
N GLN A 39 -6.69 -2.79 1.77
CA GLN A 39 -6.79 -1.99 2.99
C GLN A 39 -5.56 -1.12 3.21
N LEU A 40 -4.36 -1.66 3.02
CA LEU A 40 -3.10 -0.92 3.12
C LEU A 40 -3.02 0.18 2.05
N ARG A 41 -3.47 -0.12 0.83
CA ARG A 41 -3.50 0.86 -0.26
C ARG A 41 -4.45 2.01 0.04
N LEU A 42 -5.70 1.72 0.45
CA LEU A 42 -6.67 2.75 0.83
C LEU A 42 -6.17 3.59 2.02
N ALA A 43 -5.51 2.97 3.00
CA ALA A 43 -4.88 3.69 4.11
C ALA A 43 -3.78 4.65 3.63
N ALA A 44 -2.93 4.21 2.69
CA ALA A 44 -1.89 5.06 2.11
C ALA A 44 -2.48 6.18 1.24
N GLU A 45 -3.51 5.91 0.45
CA GLU A 45 -4.22 6.90 -0.38
C GLU A 45 -4.85 7.98 0.52
N GLY A 46 -5.62 7.57 1.52
CA GLY A 46 -6.26 8.51 2.46
C GLY A 46 -5.25 9.33 3.28
N ALA A 47 -4.13 8.73 3.70
CA ALA A 47 -3.07 9.49 4.36
C ALA A 47 -2.39 10.48 3.40
N THR A 48 -2.25 10.14 2.12
CA THR A 48 -1.73 11.07 1.10
C THR A 48 -2.66 12.25 0.89
N GLU A 49 -3.98 12.01 0.77
CA GLU A 49 -4.99 13.06 0.61
C GLU A 49 -5.06 13.98 1.83
N ASN A 50 -4.99 13.42 3.04
CA ASN A 50 -4.94 14.19 4.28
C ASN A 50 -3.68 15.05 4.40
N LEU A 51 -2.54 14.54 3.92
CA LEU A 51 -1.31 15.33 3.83
C LEU A 51 -1.46 16.44 2.77
N TRP A 52 -2.02 16.11 1.61
CA TRP A 52 -2.20 17.05 0.50
C TRP A 52 -2.98 18.29 0.93
N MET A 53 -4.08 18.10 1.67
CA MET A 53 -4.89 19.21 2.22
C MET A 53 -4.11 20.13 3.17
N ARG A 54 -3.02 19.65 3.76
CA ARG A 54 -2.20 20.36 4.75
C ARG A 54 -0.78 20.65 4.24
N LEU A 55 -0.50 20.42 2.96
CA LEU A 55 0.87 20.47 2.42
C LEU A 55 1.52 21.86 2.61
N THR A 56 0.71 22.92 2.58
CA THR A 56 1.15 24.30 2.79
C THR A 56 1.76 24.54 4.17
N SER A 57 1.38 23.77 5.21
CA SER A 57 2.01 23.91 6.53
C SER A 57 3.45 23.39 6.55
N TYR A 58 3.88 22.68 5.51
CA TYR A 58 5.22 22.12 5.36
C TYR A 58 6.06 22.89 4.32
N GLU A 59 5.57 24.01 3.78
CA GLU A 59 6.23 24.77 2.69
C GLU A 59 7.70 25.06 2.99
N THR A 60 8.01 25.57 4.19
CA THR A 60 9.39 25.91 4.58
C THR A 60 10.32 24.69 4.58
N GLN A 61 9.81 23.51 4.95
CA GLN A 61 10.58 22.27 4.98
C GLN A 61 10.79 21.71 3.57
N LEU A 62 9.76 21.80 2.74
CA LEU A 62 9.79 21.37 1.33
C LEU A 62 10.74 22.24 0.50
N ASP A 63 10.78 23.55 0.78
CA ASP A 63 11.66 24.49 0.10
C ASP A 63 13.14 24.31 0.47
N ALA A 64 13.42 23.82 1.68
CA ALA A 64 14.77 23.47 2.10
C ALA A 64 15.24 22.10 1.58
N LEU A 65 14.36 21.33 0.92
CA LEU A 65 14.66 19.97 0.50
C LEU A 65 15.55 19.95 -0.75
N GLN A 66 16.75 19.39 -0.61
CA GLN A 66 17.70 19.22 -1.70
C GLN A 66 17.50 17.89 -2.44
N GLU A 67 18.06 17.78 -3.64
CA GLU A 67 18.08 16.56 -4.44
C GLU A 67 18.63 15.36 -3.64
N GLY A 68 17.89 14.25 -3.62
CA GLY A 68 18.20 13.07 -2.82
C GLY A 68 17.86 13.18 -1.32
N GLY A 69 17.53 14.38 -0.84
CA GLY A 69 17.12 14.65 0.53
C GLY A 69 15.75 14.03 0.84
N LYS A 70 15.57 13.62 2.10
CA LYS A 70 14.30 13.08 2.62
C LYS A 70 13.90 13.83 3.88
N ILE A 71 12.64 14.23 3.97
CA ILE A 71 12.06 14.79 5.19
C ILE A 71 10.86 13.98 5.62
N SER A 72 10.81 13.63 6.90
CA SER A 72 9.61 13.04 7.51
C SER A 72 8.58 14.14 7.68
N LEU A 73 7.38 13.93 7.16
CA LEU A 73 6.28 14.89 7.28
C LEU A 73 5.33 14.48 8.41
N GLU A 74 4.84 13.24 8.38
CA GLU A 74 3.82 12.78 9.31
C GLU A 74 3.95 11.28 9.60
N GLN A 75 3.68 10.91 10.85
CA GLN A 75 3.44 9.54 11.27
C GLN A 75 2.05 9.49 11.86
N GLY A 76 1.25 8.52 11.42
CA GLY A 76 -0.15 8.47 11.80
C GLY A 76 -0.73 7.07 11.73
N LYS A 77 -2.05 7.03 11.83
CA LYS A 77 -2.83 5.83 11.61
C LYS A 77 -4.07 6.15 10.78
N ALA A 78 -4.42 5.27 9.87
CA ALA A 78 -5.71 5.26 9.18
C ALA A 78 -6.50 4.06 9.70
N GLY A 79 -7.38 4.30 10.69
CA GLY A 79 -7.95 3.23 11.50
C GLY A 79 -6.86 2.53 12.32
N ASP A 80 -6.71 1.22 12.12
CA ASP A 80 -5.70 0.41 12.82
C ASP A 80 -4.37 0.30 12.05
N ILE A 81 -4.31 0.80 10.80
CA ILE A 81 -3.13 0.71 9.94
C ILE A 81 -2.20 1.88 10.21
N ALA A 82 -0.94 1.59 10.52
CA ALA A 82 0.08 2.61 10.70
C ALA A 82 0.53 3.18 9.35
N THR A 83 0.68 4.50 9.28
CA THR A 83 1.12 5.20 8.08
C THR A 83 2.33 6.07 8.40
N TYR A 84 3.27 6.09 7.45
CA TYR A 84 4.45 6.93 7.50
C TYR A 84 4.58 7.71 6.20
N THR A 85 4.68 9.02 6.32
CA THR A 85 4.69 9.93 5.19
C THR A 85 5.96 10.76 5.19
N TYR A 86 6.65 10.77 4.05
CA TYR A 86 7.87 11.54 3.85
C TYR A 86 7.89 12.17 2.46
N ALA A 87 8.58 13.31 2.33
CA ALA A 87 8.87 13.91 1.03
C ALA A 87 10.31 13.60 0.61
N VAL A 88 10.51 13.45 -0.69
CA VAL A 88 11.84 13.25 -1.30
C VAL A 88 11.91 14.02 -2.61
N VAL A 89 13.02 14.70 -2.86
CA VAL A 89 13.32 15.25 -4.19
C VAL A 89 14.19 14.25 -4.94
N SER A 90 13.76 13.87 -6.14
CA SER A 90 14.50 12.96 -7.01
C SER A 90 14.33 13.38 -8.46
N LYS A 91 15.41 13.43 -9.23
CA LYS A 91 15.44 13.89 -10.63
C LYS A 91 14.81 15.27 -10.81
N GLY A 92 15.01 16.18 -9.85
CA GLY A 92 14.43 17.53 -9.86
C GLY A 92 12.91 17.57 -9.65
N LYS A 93 12.30 16.46 -9.22
CA LYS A 93 10.86 16.36 -8.93
C LYS A 93 10.64 16.08 -7.45
N LEU A 94 9.63 16.73 -6.88
CA LEU A 94 9.19 16.49 -5.52
C LEU A 94 8.20 15.33 -5.50
N TYR A 95 8.47 14.35 -4.66
CA TYR A 95 7.59 13.22 -4.43
C TYR A 95 7.15 13.19 -2.98
N LEU A 96 5.85 13.00 -2.76
CA LEU A 96 5.34 12.58 -1.47
C LEU A 96 5.22 11.07 -1.50
N VAL A 97 5.76 10.42 -0.47
CA VAL A 97 5.73 8.98 -0.32
C VAL A 97 5.00 8.65 0.97
N VAL A 98 3.98 7.82 0.86
CA VAL A 98 3.26 7.27 1.99
C VAL A 98 3.47 5.77 2.02
N THR A 99 3.87 5.27 3.17
CA THR A 99 3.99 3.84 3.44
C THR A 99 2.97 3.46 4.49
N ALA A 100 2.05 2.58 4.14
CA ALA A 100 1.13 1.95 5.07
C ALA A 100 1.67 0.57 5.44
N PHE A 101 1.68 0.21 6.72
CA PHE A 101 2.14 -1.09 7.18
C PHE A 101 1.29 -1.60 8.34
N ARG A 102 1.18 -2.93 8.44
CA ARG A 102 0.46 -3.60 9.54
C ARG A 102 1.40 -4.55 10.29
N ARG A 103 1.39 -4.47 11.62
CA ARG A 103 2.31 -5.20 12.52
C ARG A 103 1.62 -5.62 13.82
N GLU A 104 0.37 -6.08 13.74
CA GLU A 104 -0.43 -6.44 14.92
C GLU A 104 -0.03 -7.81 15.45
N SER A 105 0.07 -8.82 14.58
CA SER A 105 0.41 -10.18 14.96
C SER A 105 1.92 -10.46 14.91
N ALA A 106 2.38 -11.53 15.59
CA ALA A 106 3.78 -11.97 15.50
C ALA A 106 4.18 -12.35 14.06
N LEU A 107 3.25 -12.93 13.30
CA LEU A 107 3.42 -13.29 11.90
C LEU A 107 3.49 -12.04 11.02
N GLU A 108 2.65 -11.04 11.25
CA GLU A 108 2.70 -9.77 10.53
C GLU A 108 3.97 -8.97 10.83
N LYS A 109 4.50 -9.03 12.06
CA LYS A 109 5.80 -8.44 12.38
C LYS A 109 6.96 -9.09 11.63
N LEU A 110 6.83 -10.38 11.30
CA LEU A 110 7.83 -11.11 10.52
C LEU A 110 7.72 -10.80 9.01
N LEU A 111 6.49 -10.77 8.49
CA LEU A 111 6.22 -10.54 7.07
C LEU A 111 6.28 -9.06 6.68
N GLU A 112 6.06 -8.17 7.66
CA GLU A 112 5.92 -6.72 7.50
C GLU A 112 5.12 -6.33 6.26
N PRO A 113 3.83 -6.73 6.15
CA PRO A 113 3.00 -6.37 5.00
C PRO A 113 2.90 -4.85 4.92
N HIS A 114 3.32 -4.32 3.77
CA HIS A 114 3.36 -2.89 3.53
C HIS A 114 3.00 -2.55 2.09
N VAL A 115 2.40 -1.38 1.92
CA VAL A 115 2.18 -0.75 0.63
C VAL A 115 2.84 0.62 0.66
N LYS A 116 3.57 0.93 -0.41
CA LYS A 116 4.20 2.22 -0.62
C LYS A 116 3.54 2.89 -1.81
N LEU A 117 2.97 4.05 -1.59
CA LEU A 117 2.45 4.92 -2.65
C LEU A 117 3.32 6.15 -2.77
N LYS A 118 3.48 6.59 -4.00
CA LYS A 118 4.26 7.76 -4.36
C LYS A 118 3.42 8.64 -5.25
N THR A 119 3.38 9.93 -4.95
CA THR A 119 2.70 10.94 -5.77
C THR A 119 3.68 12.03 -6.13
N GLU A 120 3.64 12.44 -7.40
CA GLU A 120 4.44 13.56 -7.89
C GLU A 120 3.72 14.87 -7.59
N VAL A 121 4.45 15.80 -7.01
CA VAL A 121 3.96 17.14 -6.69
C VAL A 121 4.82 18.17 -7.41
N LYS A 122 4.16 19.12 -8.07
CA LYS A 122 4.83 20.24 -8.72
C LYS A 122 4.55 21.53 -7.98
N LYS A 123 5.60 22.23 -7.57
CA LYS A 123 5.50 23.61 -7.07
C LYS A 123 5.16 24.54 -8.23
N ILE A 124 4.15 25.39 -8.05
CA ILE A 124 3.72 26.44 -8.97
C ILE A 124 3.81 27.75 -8.21
N ILE A 125 4.37 28.78 -8.84
CA ILE A 125 4.42 30.13 -8.28
C ILE A 125 3.37 30.94 -9.04
N ASP A 126 2.37 31.43 -8.34
CA ASP A 126 1.34 32.30 -8.93
C ASP A 126 1.93 33.69 -9.25
N GLU A 127 1.25 34.46 -10.10
CA GLU A 127 1.68 35.81 -10.53
C GLU A 127 1.87 36.78 -9.34
N LYS A 128 1.26 36.47 -8.19
CA LYS A 128 1.37 37.20 -6.92
C LYS A 128 2.53 36.75 -6.05
N GLY A 129 3.39 35.85 -6.54
CA GLY A 129 4.53 35.30 -5.81
C GLY A 129 4.15 34.29 -4.73
N LYS A 130 2.90 33.81 -4.72
CA LYS A 130 2.45 32.78 -3.78
C LYS A 130 2.82 31.38 -4.29
N THR A 131 3.40 30.57 -3.42
CA THR A 131 3.62 29.15 -3.67
C THR A 131 2.29 28.40 -3.59
N ASP A 132 1.93 27.72 -4.67
CA ASP A 132 0.92 26.68 -4.68
C ASP A 132 1.55 25.34 -5.10
N TYR A 133 0.88 24.24 -4.78
CA TYR A 133 1.30 22.90 -5.17
C TYR A 133 0.24 22.27 -6.06
N LYS A 134 0.67 21.61 -7.14
CA LYS A 134 -0.19 20.84 -8.03
C LYS A 134 0.11 19.36 -7.92
N TRP A 135 -0.94 18.58 -7.65
CA TRP A 135 -0.92 17.12 -7.70
C TRP A 135 -0.78 16.69 -9.16
N MET A 136 0.28 15.96 -9.50
CA MET A 136 0.52 15.51 -10.88
C MET A 136 0.03 14.09 -11.14
N GLY A 137 -0.07 13.25 -10.12
CA GLY A 137 -0.69 11.93 -10.17
C GLY A 137 0.05 10.94 -9.29
N TRP A 138 -0.53 9.75 -9.15
CA TRP A 138 0.19 8.60 -8.61
C TRP A 138 1.31 8.20 -9.57
N THR A 139 2.44 7.76 -9.03
CA THR A 139 3.58 7.23 -9.78
C THR A 139 4.13 6.02 -9.07
N ASP A 140 4.72 5.12 -9.86
CA ASP A 140 5.51 4.01 -9.35
C ASP A 140 6.93 4.47 -8.88
#